data_AF-A0A961T7M1-F1
#
_entry.id   AF-A0A961T7M1-F1
#
_cell.length_a   1.000
_cell.length_b   1.000
_cell.length_c   1.000
_cell.angle_alpha   90.00
_cell.angle_beta   90.00
_cell.angle_gamma   90.00
#
_symmetry.space_group_name_H-M   'P 1'
#
loop_
_entity.id
_entity.type
_entity.pdbx_description
1 polymer ?
#
loop_
_entity_poly.entity_id
_entity_poly.type
_entity_poly.pdbx_seq_one_letter_code
_entity_poly.pdbx_strand_id
1 'polypeptide(L)'
;MNHETYDNAYISGILNSVKTVAIVGASANDVRPSFFVTKYLIDKGYEVFPVNPGQAGKEILGRRVYASLAEIPVAIDMVDIFRASSAVPAIMDEVLALDPLPKVVWMQLTVRHDEAAGRAEAAGIKVVMNRCPKIEYARLSGEIGWNGVNSMVISSKKPKMRSGYQSFGIVQK
;
A
#
# COMPACT_ATOMS: atom_id res chain seq x y z
N MET A 1 -16.62 -8.35 -0.44
CA MET A 1 -16.60 -7.78 0.94
C MET A 1 -17.29 -6.41 0.90
N ASN A 2 -17.87 -5.85 1.97
CA ASN A 2 -18.53 -4.51 1.89
C ASN A 2 -17.57 -3.32 2.07
N HIS A 3 -16.31 -3.59 2.42
CA HIS A 3 -15.19 -2.66 2.45
C HIS A 3 -15.30 -1.46 3.41
N GLU A 4 -16.26 -1.50 4.34
CA GLU A 4 -16.40 -0.51 5.42
C GLU A 4 -15.41 -0.75 6.56
N THR A 5 -15.21 -2.03 6.88
CA THR A 5 -14.34 -2.49 7.98
C THR A 5 -13.49 -3.66 7.52
N TYR A 6 -12.30 -3.79 8.11
CA TYR A 6 -11.38 -4.90 7.86
C TYR A 6 -10.88 -5.44 9.18
N ASP A 7 -10.85 -6.75 9.33
CA ASP A 7 -10.23 -7.38 10.47
C ASP A 7 -8.73 -7.06 10.52
N ASN A 8 -8.21 -6.91 11.73
CA ASN A 8 -6.77 -6.73 11.96
C ASN A 8 -5.96 -7.88 11.34
N ALA A 9 -6.48 -9.11 11.39
CA ALA A 9 -5.84 -10.28 10.78
C ALA A 9 -5.76 -10.17 9.25
N TYR A 10 -6.79 -9.63 8.59
CA TYR A 10 -6.80 -9.43 7.15
C TYR A 10 -5.72 -8.43 6.71
N ILE A 11 -5.70 -7.25 7.35
CA ILE A 11 -4.74 -6.19 7.04
C ILE A 11 -3.30 -6.61 7.40
N SER A 12 -3.09 -7.18 8.59
CA SER A 12 -1.77 -7.66 8.99
C SER A 12 -1.27 -8.81 8.11
N GLY A 13 -2.16 -9.69 7.65
CA GLY A 13 -1.85 -10.76 6.71
C GLY A 13 -1.35 -10.21 5.37
N ILE A 14 -2.06 -9.21 4.82
CA ILE A 14 -1.64 -8.50 3.61
C ILE A 14 -0.26 -7.87 3.81
N LEU A 15 -0.12 -6.98 4.80
CA LEU A 15 1.10 -6.19 4.99
C LEU A 15 2.33 -7.06 5.31
N ASN A 16 2.16 -8.24 5.93
CA ASN A 16 3.27 -9.18 6.17
C ASN A 16 3.64 -10.02 4.93
N SER A 17 2.69 -10.26 4.02
CA SER A 17 2.89 -11.09 2.82
C SER A 17 3.48 -10.32 1.63
N VAL A 18 3.20 -9.02 1.54
CA VAL A 18 3.62 -8.14 0.45
C VAL A 18 5.08 -7.75 0.61
N LYS A 19 5.86 -7.78 -0.48
CA LYS A 19 7.24 -7.31 -0.54
C LYS A 19 7.41 -6.17 -1.53
N THR A 20 6.82 -6.29 -2.71
CA THR A 20 6.87 -5.28 -3.79
C THR A 20 5.59 -4.46 -3.84
N VAL A 21 5.71 -3.13 -3.89
CA VAL A 21 4.57 -2.20 -3.88
C VAL A 21 4.69 -1.19 -5.01
N ALA A 22 3.71 -1.14 -5.91
CA ALA A 22 3.61 -0.07 -6.90
C ALA A 22 2.75 1.08 -6.36
N ILE A 23 3.28 2.30 -6.35
CA ILE A 23 2.56 3.50 -5.88
C ILE A 23 2.04 4.28 -7.09
N VAL A 24 0.77 4.08 -7.45
CA VAL A 24 0.13 4.77 -8.58
C VAL A 24 -0.30 6.17 -8.18
N GLY A 25 0.24 7.18 -8.86
CA GLY A 25 0.09 8.58 -8.47
C GLY A 25 1.16 9.07 -7.49
N ALA A 26 2.34 8.43 -7.50
CA ALA A 26 3.49 8.89 -6.73
C ALA A 26 3.88 10.33 -7.10
N SER A 27 4.27 11.13 -6.11
CA SER A 27 4.69 12.52 -6.28
C SER A 27 6.03 12.76 -5.61
N ALA A 28 6.87 13.60 -6.22
CA ALA A 28 8.12 14.09 -5.62
C ALA A 28 7.89 15.25 -4.63
N ASN A 29 6.67 15.79 -4.57
CA ASN A 29 6.33 16.86 -3.65
C ASN A 29 6.18 16.30 -2.22
N ASP A 30 7.02 16.77 -1.31
CA ASP A 30 7.14 16.27 0.06
C ASP A 30 5.91 16.56 0.94
N VAL A 31 5.03 17.50 0.56
CA VAL A 31 3.78 17.73 1.28
C VAL A 31 2.66 16.78 0.84
N ARG A 32 2.86 15.98 -0.23
CA ARG A 32 1.85 15.04 -0.73
C ARG A 32 1.83 13.75 0.09
N PRO A 33 0.63 13.20 0.42
CA PRO A 33 0.52 11.91 1.11
C PRO A 33 1.27 10.76 0.43
N SER A 34 1.28 10.71 -0.91
CA SER A 34 1.98 9.67 -1.67
C SER A 34 3.49 9.69 -1.43
N PHE A 35 4.11 10.85 -1.20
CA PHE A 35 5.52 10.97 -0.85
C PHE A 35 5.80 10.35 0.53
N PHE A 36 5.01 10.72 1.54
CA PHE A 36 5.17 10.19 2.90
C PHE A 36 4.95 8.67 2.99
N VAL A 37 3.95 8.15 2.27
CA VAL A 37 3.69 6.71 2.25
C VAL A 37 4.81 5.97 1.53
N THR A 38 5.29 6.49 0.39
CA THR A 38 6.44 5.92 -0.33
C THR A 38 7.66 5.85 0.59
N LYS A 39 8.01 6.98 1.26
CA LYS A 39 9.12 7.03 2.22
C LYS A 39 8.96 6.01 3.34
N TYR A 40 7.77 5.98 3.96
CA TYR A 40 7.50 5.08 5.08
C TYR A 40 7.63 3.61 4.68
N LEU A 41 7.11 3.21 3.52
CA LEU A 41 7.21 1.83 3.05
C LEU A 41 8.66 1.44 2.72
N ILE A 42 9.44 2.35 2.13
CA ILE A 42 10.89 2.15 1.94
C ILE A 42 11.59 1.97 3.28
N ASP A 43 11.34 2.84 4.26
CA ASP A 43 11.93 2.76 5.61
C ASP A 43 11.52 1.48 6.35
N LYS A 44 10.34 0.92 6.02
CA LYS A 44 9.88 -0.39 6.50
C LYS A 44 10.46 -1.57 5.73
N GLY A 45 11.27 -1.34 4.70
CA GLY A 45 11.95 -2.39 3.94
C GLY A 45 11.10 -3.05 2.87
N TYR A 46 10.03 -2.39 2.41
CA TYR A 46 9.34 -2.79 1.19
C TYR A 46 10.15 -2.33 -0.03
N GLU A 47 10.06 -3.08 -1.12
CA GLU A 47 10.56 -2.65 -2.41
C GLU A 47 9.45 -1.85 -3.12
N VAL A 48 9.68 -0.55 -3.28
CA VAL A 48 8.63 0.39 -3.71
C VAL A 48 8.95 0.93 -5.11
N PHE A 49 7.95 0.87 -5.99
CA PHE A 49 8.00 1.30 -7.39
C PHE A 49 7.02 2.47 -7.62
N PRO A 50 7.52 3.71 -7.69
CA PRO A 50 6.69 4.87 -8.01
C PRO A 50 6.17 4.80 -9.45
N VAL A 51 4.87 5.03 -9.64
CA VAL A 51 4.23 5.09 -10.97
C VAL A 51 3.58 6.45 -11.17
N ASN A 52 4.08 7.20 -12.14
CA ASN A 52 3.55 8.49 -12.55
C ASN A 52 4.04 8.86 -13.97
N PRO A 53 3.15 8.85 -15.00
CA PRO A 53 3.51 9.23 -16.37
C PRO A 53 4.20 10.59 -16.48
N GLY A 54 3.77 11.58 -15.68
CA GLY A 54 4.32 12.94 -15.74
C GLY A 54 5.71 13.10 -15.10
N GLN A 55 6.23 12.06 -14.45
CA GLN A 55 7.56 12.04 -13.84
C GLN A 55 8.38 10.83 -14.27
N ALA A 56 7.95 10.10 -15.30
CA ALA A 56 8.62 8.90 -15.78
C ALA A 56 10.10 9.15 -16.09
N GLY A 57 10.96 8.20 -15.70
CA GLY A 57 12.40 8.29 -15.88
C GLY A 57 13.16 9.12 -14.83
N LYS A 58 12.45 9.87 -13.97
CA LYS A 58 13.06 10.55 -12.82
C LYS A 58 13.13 9.63 -11.60
N GLU A 59 13.59 10.17 -10.49
CA GLU A 59 13.62 9.48 -9.20
C GLU A 59 12.75 10.17 -8.15
N ILE A 60 12.10 9.35 -7.32
CA ILE A 60 11.47 9.78 -6.06
C ILE A 60 12.09 8.93 -4.96
N LEU A 61 12.73 9.56 -3.97
CA LEU A 61 13.35 8.87 -2.83
C LEU A 61 14.34 7.77 -3.25
N GLY A 62 15.13 8.04 -4.30
CA GLY A 62 16.10 7.07 -4.86
C GLY A 62 15.43 5.83 -5.48
N ARG A 63 14.19 5.95 -5.95
CA ARG A 63 13.49 4.93 -6.74
C ARG A 63 13.11 5.52 -8.10
N ARG A 64 13.42 4.78 -9.16
CA ARG A 64 13.03 5.14 -10.53
C ARG A 64 11.51 5.19 -10.65
N VAL A 65 11.01 6.25 -11.29
CA VAL A 65 9.59 6.41 -11.59
C VAL A 65 9.27 5.81 -12.95
N TYR A 66 8.23 4.97 -12.99
CA TYR A 66 7.72 4.32 -14.20
C TYR A 66 6.48 5.07 -14.73
N ALA A 67 6.24 5.00 -16.04
CA ALA A 67 5.06 5.67 -16.61
C ALA A 67 3.79 4.85 -16.35
N SER A 68 3.87 3.53 -16.38
CA SER A 68 2.74 2.60 -16.21
C SER A 68 3.13 1.40 -15.35
N LEU A 69 2.14 0.61 -14.93
CA LEU A 69 2.39 -0.62 -14.17
C LEU A 69 3.16 -1.67 -14.99
N ALA A 70 2.93 -1.72 -16.30
CA ALA A 70 3.53 -2.71 -17.20
C ALA A 70 5.04 -2.50 -17.44
N GLU A 71 5.58 -1.30 -17.18
CA GLU A 71 7.01 -1.02 -17.34
C GLU A 71 7.86 -1.50 -16.17
N ILE A 72 7.24 -1.92 -15.07
CA ILE A 72 7.96 -2.39 -13.88
C ILE A 72 8.58 -3.76 -14.19
N PRO A 73 9.90 -3.94 -14.09
CA PRO A 73 10.58 -5.16 -14.54
C PRO A 73 10.47 -6.34 -13.56
N VAL A 74 9.63 -6.22 -12.53
CA VAL A 74 9.43 -7.25 -11.49
C VAL A 74 7.94 -7.42 -11.20
N ALA A 75 7.58 -8.60 -10.69
CA ALA A 75 6.23 -8.87 -10.23
C ALA A 75 5.85 -7.96 -9.04
N ILE A 76 4.67 -7.36 -9.10
CA ILE A 76 4.13 -6.50 -8.05
C ILE A 76 3.19 -7.30 -7.15
N ASP A 77 3.44 -7.30 -5.84
CA ASP A 77 2.54 -7.93 -4.87
C ASP A 77 1.33 -7.05 -4.56
N MET A 78 1.53 -5.73 -4.46
CA MET A 78 0.48 -4.76 -4.09
C MET A 78 0.52 -3.51 -4.97
N VAL A 79 -0.65 -3.11 -5.49
CA VAL A 79 -0.83 -1.82 -6.18
C VAL A 79 -1.57 -0.85 -5.26
N ASP A 80 -0.90 0.23 -4.86
CA ASP A 80 -1.39 1.27 -3.95
C ASP A 80 -1.76 2.55 -4.71
N ILE A 81 -3.04 2.93 -4.67
CA ILE A 81 -3.65 3.91 -5.58
C ILE A 81 -3.90 5.24 -4.85
N PHE A 82 -3.19 6.29 -5.27
CA PHE A 82 -3.35 7.69 -4.84
C PHE A 82 -4.10 8.57 -5.85
N ARG A 83 -4.67 7.97 -6.90
CA ARG A 83 -5.47 8.67 -7.91
C ARG A 83 -6.94 8.74 -7.44
N ALA A 84 -7.67 9.73 -7.92
CA ALA A 84 -9.09 9.90 -7.60
C ALA A 84 -9.90 8.66 -8.01
N SER A 85 -11.02 8.41 -7.31
CA SER A 85 -11.89 7.25 -7.57
C SER A 85 -12.31 7.09 -9.03
N SER A 86 -12.49 8.20 -9.75
CA SER A 86 -12.83 8.19 -11.19
C SER A 86 -11.74 7.61 -12.09
N ALA A 87 -10.48 7.57 -11.65
CA ALA A 87 -9.38 6.95 -12.38
C ALA A 87 -9.20 5.47 -12.05
N VAL A 88 -9.86 4.95 -11.01
CA VAL A 88 -9.70 3.57 -10.55
C VAL A 88 -10.07 2.54 -11.62
N PRO A 89 -11.15 2.70 -12.43
CA PRO A 89 -11.48 1.72 -13.47
C PRO A 89 -10.34 1.47 -14.46
N ALA A 90 -9.74 2.54 -14.99
CA ALA A 90 -8.62 2.42 -15.95
C ALA A 90 -7.37 1.81 -15.30
N ILE A 91 -7.07 2.17 -14.04
CA ILE A 91 -5.97 1.57 -13.29
C ILE A 91 -6.25 0.08 -13.04
N MET A 92 -7.51 -0.29 -12.79
CA MET A 92 -7.90 -1.68 -12.61
C MET A 92 -7.73 -2.50 -13.89
N ASP A 93 -7.97 -1.90 -15.05
CA ASP A 93 -7.68 -2.54 -16.34
C ASP A 93 -6.18 -2.82 -16.49
N GLU A 94 -5.32 -1.85 -16.14
CA GLU A 94 -3.86 -2.07 -16.11
C GLU A 94 -3.47 -3.18 -15.13
N VAL A 95 -4.05 -3.19 -13.93
CA VAL A 95 -3.79 -4.21 -12.90
C VAL A 95 -4.13 -5.61 -13.40
N LEU A 96 -5.30 -5.77 -14.04
CA LEU A 96 -5.77 -7.07 -14.54
C LEU A 96 -5.02 -7.54 -15.79
N ALA A 97 -4.28 -6.65 -16.45
CA ALA A 97 -3.41 -6.98 -17.58
C ALA A 97 -1.99 -7.42 -17.16
N LEU A 98 -1.63 -7.30 -15.87
CA LEU A 98 -0.33 -7.74 -15.37
C LEU A 98 -0.25 -9.27 -15.31
N ASP A 99 0.93 -9.79 -15.66
CA ASP A 99 1.28 -11.19 -15.49
C ASP A 99 2.65 -11.30 -14.79
N PRO A 100 2.73 -11.82 -13.54
CA PRO A 100 1.62 -12.33 -12.74
C PRO A 100 0.71 -11.22 -12.19
N LEU A 101 -0.56 -11.56 -11.93
CA LEU A 101 -1.51 -10.68 -11.25
C LEU A 101 -1.00 -10.30 -9.85
N PRO A 102 -1.21 -9.04 -9.41
CA PRO A 102 -0.88 -8.66 -8.05
C PRO A 102 -1.81 -9.34 -7.06
N LYS A 103 -1.29 -9.58 -5.85
CA LYS A 103 -2.05 -10.22 -4.77
C LYS A 103 -3.07 -9.26 -4.16
N VAL A 104 -2.79 -7.95 -4.23
CA VAL A 104 -3.54 -6.92 -3.52
C VAL A 104 -3.70 -5.64 -4.36
N VAL A 105 -4.90 -5.09 -4.39
CA VAL A 105 -5.14 -3.68 -4.73
C VAL A 105 -5.53 -2.93 -3.47
N TRP A 106 -4.83 -1.82 -3.23
CA TRP A 106 -5.03 -0.95 -2.09
C TRP A 106 -5.42 0.45 -2.57
N MET A 107 -6.62 0.90 -2.21
CA MET A 107 -7.11 2.25 -2.51
C MET A 107 -6.97 3.12 -1.27
N GLN A 108 -6.27 4.24 -1.42
CA GLN A 108 -5.96 5.16 -0.33
C GLN A 108 -7.20 5.80 0.29
N LEU A 109 -6.98 6.57 1.36
CA LEU A 109 -8.02 7.38 1.98
C LEU A 109 -8.76 8.21 0.92
N THR A 110 -10.09 8.25 1.05
CA THR A 110 -11.03 8.91 0.12
C THR A 110 -11.14 8.29 -1.28
N VAL A 111 -10.39 7.21 -1.57
CA VAL A 111 -10.49 6.46 -2.83
C VAL A 111 -11.31 5.19 -2.59
N ARG A 112 -12.46 5.10 -3.26
CA ARG A 112 -13.38 3.95 -3.22
C ARG A 112 -14.04 3.78 -4.59
N HIS A 113 -14.08 2.54 -5.08
CA HIS A 113 -14.82 2.18 -6.29
C HIS A 113 -15.28 0.72 -6.22
N ASP A 114 -16.54 0.49 -5.86
CA ASP A 114 -17.07 -0.84 -5.55
C ASP A 114 -17.08 -1.79 -6.77
N GLU A 115 -17.41 -1.31 -7.96
CA GLU A 115 -17.41 -2.14 -9.16
C GLU A 115 -16.01 -2.66 -9.52
N ALA A 116 -15.01 -1.77 -9.53
CA ALA A 116 -13.61 -2.13 -9.74
C ALA A 116 -13.08 -3.08 -8.65
N ALA A 117 -13.50 -2.89 -7.39
CA ALA A 117 -13.21 -3.84 -6.33
C ALA A 117 -13.80 -5.23 -6.62
N GLY A 118 -15.05 -5.31 -7.06
CA GLY A 118 -15.69 -6.57 -7.46
C GLY A 118 -14.96 -7.27 -8.61
N ARG A 119 -14.48 -6.51 -9.61
CA ARG A 119 -13.65 -7.06 -10.70
C ARG A 119 -12.34 -7.65 -10.20
N ALA A 120 -11.65 -6.95 -9.30
CA ALA A 120 -10.41 -7.44 -8.69
C ALA A 120 -10.64 -8.70 -7.85
N GLU A 121 -11.67 -8.70 -6.99
CA GLU A 121 -12.04 -9.85 -6.16
C GLU A 121 -12.38 -11.08 -7.02
N ALA A 122 -13.11 -10.90 -8.13
CA ALA A 122 -13.43 -11.98 -9.07
C ALA A 122 -12.18 -12.58 -9.74
N ALA A 123 -11.11 -11.81 -9.89
CA ALA A 123 -9.81 -12.28 -10.37
C ALA A 123 -8.92 -12.88 -9.27
N GLY A 124 -9.42 -12.98 -8.02
CA GLY A 124 -8.68 -13.53 -6.88
C GLY A 124 -7.76 -12.53 -6.17
N ILE A 125 -7.86 -11.24 -6.51
CA ILE A 125 -7.06 -10.16 -5.92
C ILE A 125 -7.74 -9.70 -4.61
N LYS A 126 -6.97 -9.55 -3.54
CA LYS A 126 -7.46 -8.95 -2.28
C LYS A 126 -7.64 -7.44 -2.46
N VAL A 127 -8.71 -6.88 -1.92
CA VAL A 127 -8.99 -5.45 -2.02
C VAL A 127 -9.06 -4.81 -0.64
N VAL A 128 -8.40 -3.66 -0.49
CA VAL A 128 -8.57 -2.74 0.63
C VAL A 128 -8.91 -1.37 0.06
N MET A 129 -9.98 -0.74 0.55
CA MET A 129 -10.41 0.59 0.17
C MET A 129 -10.47 1.54 1.36
N ASN A 130 -10.27 2.83 1.11
CA ASN A 130 -10.33 3.90 2.10
C ASN A 130 -9.46 3.61 3.34
N ARG A 131 -8.24 3.13 3.13
CA ARG A 131 -7.23 2.91 4.19
C ARG A 131 -5.86 3.38 3.71
N CYS A 132 -4.98 3.69 4.65
CA CYS A 132 -3.59 4.03 4.33
C CYS A 132 -2.67 2.94 4.91
N PRO A 133 -1.81 2.29 4.11
CA PRO A 133 -0.93 1.22 4.59
C PRO A 133 0.06 1.74 5.63
N LYS A 134 0.52 3.00 5.54
CA LYS A 134 1.32 3.64 6.60
C LYS A 134 0.58 3.70 7.93
N ILE A 135 -0.68 4.14 7.92
CA ILE A 135 -1.49 4.27 9.14
C ILE A 135 -1.79 2.88 9.71
N GLU A 136 -2.25 1.95 8.86
CA GLU A 136 -2.55 0.58 9.27
C GLU A 136 -1.33 -0.15 9.80
N TYR A 137 -0.16 0.01 9.16
CA TYR A 137 1.08 -0.57 9.64
C TYR A 137 1.43 -0.01 11.02
N ALA A 138 1.48 1.31 11.19
CA ALA A 138 1.84 1.94 12.46
C ALA A 138 0.84 1.61 13.59
N ARG A 139 -0.44 1.42 13.23
CA ARG A 139 -1.50 0.98 14.14
C ARG A 139 -1.28 -0.46 14.60
N LEU A 140 -1.00 -1.37 13.66
CA LEU A 140 -0.82 -2.80 13.92
C LEU A 140 0.55 -3.16 14.52
N SER A 141 1.59 -2.37 14.26
CA SER A 141 2.90 -2.48 14.92
C SER A 141 2.90 -1.89 16.33
N GLY A 142 1.93 -1.03 16.65
CA GLY A 142 1.82 -0.30 17.92
C GLY A 142 2.60 1.02 17.97
N GLU A 143 3.36 1.35 16.92
CA GLU A 143 4.22 2.54 16.86
C GLU A 143 3.43 3.86 16.91
N ILE A 144 2.23 3.89 16.34
CA ILE A 144 1.42 5.11 16.34
C ILE A 144 1.02 5.53 17.77
N GLY A 145 0.95 4.55 18.69
CA GLY A 145 0.66 4.77 20.11
C GLY A 145 1.72 5.58 20.84
N TRP A 146 2.97 5.59 20.39
CA TRP A 146 4.02 6.43 20.97
C TRP A 146 3.75 7.92 20.81
N ASN A 147 2.96 8.29 19.79
CA ASN A 147 2.54 9.66 19.55
C ASN A 147 1.18 9.97 20.21
N GLY A 148 0.71 9.12 21.14
CA GLY A 148 -0.56 9.29 21.84
C GLY A 148 -1.81 8.91 21.02
N VAL A 149 -1.64 8.32 19.83
CA VAL A 149 -2.77 7.91 18.98
C VAL A 149 -3.29 6.54 19.42
N ASN A 150 -4.60 6.43 19.59
CA ASN A 150 -5.24 5.14 19.91
C ASN A 150 -5.04 4.13 18.76
N SER A 151 -4.25 3.08 19.00
CA SER A 151 -4.01 2.02 18.02
C SER A 151 -5.19 1.06 17.86
N MET A 152 -6.14 1.05 18.80
CA MET A 152 -7.21 0.02 18.90
C MET A 152 -6.67 -1.41 18.92
N VAL A 153 -5.40 -1.60 19.32
CA VAL A 153 -4.71 -2.88 19.33
C VAL A 153 -4.05 -3.06 20.69
N ILE A 154 -4.57 -3.99 21.49
CA ILE A 154 -3.95 -4.41 22.76
C ILE A 154 -3.27 -5.76 22.54
N SER A 155 -2.05 -5.94 23.06
CA SER A 155 -1.34 -7.22 23.00
C SER A 155 -0.37 -7.37 24.16
N SER A 156 -0.27 -8.59 24.70
CA SER A 156 0.78 -9.00 25.65
C SER A 156 2.00 -9.63 24.95
N LYS A 157 1.97 -9.81 23.62
CA LYS A 157 3.09 -10.39 22.86
C LYS A 157 4.21 -9.35 22.69
N LYS A 158 5.46 -9.81 22.78
CA LYS A 158 6.63 -8.96 22.51
C LYS A 158 6.59 -8.42 21.06
N PRO A 159 6.85 -7.13 20.82
CA PRO A 159 6.93 -6.58 19.47
C PRO A 159 8.03 -7.23 18.65
N LYS A 160 7.81 -7.37 17.34
CA LYS A 160 8.85 -7.82 16.40
C LYS A 160 9.74 -6.62 16.07
N MET A 161 11.00 -6.65 16.51
CA MET A 161 11.96 -5.59 16.16
C MET A 161 12.37 -5.71 14.69
N ARG A 162 12.38 -4.59 13.97
CA ARG A 162 13.05 -4.46 12.67
C ARG A 162 14.35 -3.68 12.84
N SER A 163 15.21 -3.74 11.83
CA SER A 163 16.41 -2.91 11.78
C SER A 163 16.05 -1.43 11.80
N GLY A 164 16.90 -0.62 12.43
CA GLY A 164 16.70 0.82 12.58
C GLY A 164 16.29 1.22 14.00
N TYR A 165 16.23 2.53 14.23
CA TYR A 165 15.85 3.10 15.52
C TYR A 165 14.33 3.05 15.69
N GLN A 166 13.86 2.49 16.81
CA GLN A 166 12.44 2.43 17.16
C GLN A 166 11.55 1.93 16.01
N SER A 167 11.96 0.85 15.34
CA SER A 167 11.22 0.26 14.22
C SER A 167 10.63 -1.09 14.63
N PHE A 168 9.32 -1.14 14.79
CA PHE A 168 8.56 -2.36 15.02
C PHE A 168 7.96 -2.88 13.72
N GLY A 169 7.84 -4.20 13.66
CA GLY A 169 7.12 -4.94 12.64
C GLY A 169 5.75 -5.41 13.12
N ILE A 170 4.88 -5.72 12.16
CA ILE A 170 3.55 -6.25 12.46
C ILE A 170 3.66 -7.68 12.98
N VAL A 171 3.07 -7.94 14.15
CA VAL A 171 2.92 -9.29 14.72
C VAL A 171 1.69 -9.95 14.12
N GLN A 172 1.82 -11.16 13.56
CA GLN A 172 0.66 -11.97 13.19
C GLN A 172 -0.11 -12.34 14.45
N LYS A 173 -1.38 -11.92 14.50
CA LYS A 173 -2.30 -12.27 15.58
C LYS A 173 -3.18 -13.41 15.15
#